data_AF-A0A1B1AM06-F1
#
_entry.id   AF-A0A1B1AM06-F1
#
_cell.length_a   1.000
_cell.length_b   1.000
_cell.length_c   1.000
_cell.angle_alpha   90.00
_cell.angle_beta   90.00
_cell.angle_gamma   90.00
#
_symmetry.space_group_name_H-M   'P 1'
#
loop_
_entity.id
_entity.type
_entity.pdbx_description
1 polymer ?
#
loop_
_entity_poly.entity_id
_entity_poly.type
_entity_poly.pdbx_seq_one_letter_code
_entity_poly.pdbx_strand_id
1 'polypeptide(L)'
;MEQDKTLLPRAIFPNRDMAHDHERRGALLMAMSRGRPAFATDDWMLEQQLRAEVEAEGWRSLRQKLAAPEPPPPPIQATVVQVQADHNSTGSTILKALVRFILAAFAAYLAWIAGVDARLGEFDVWMATGSTFAVVLALSMFGAARGFVHAAAETMRWILLIGIGFGATWLAFNLPL
;
A
#
# COMPACT_ATOMS: atom_id res chain seq x y z
N MET A 1 -24.21 82.59 45.10
CA MET A 1 -23.10 81.62 44.98
C MET A 1 -23.75 80.26 44.96
N GLU A 2 -23.86 79.75 43.75
CA GLU A 2 -24.76 78.69 43.33
C GLU A 2 -24.07 77.33 43.44
N GLN A 3 -24.83 76.36 43.97
CA GLN A 3 -24.77 74.91 43.77
C GLN A 3 -23.42 74.27 43.42
N ASP A 4 -22.93 73.41 44.33
CA ASP A 4 -22.59 72.05 43.92
C ASP A 4 -22.60 71.11 45.12
N LYS A 5 -23.49 70.10 45.09
CA LYS A 5 -23.36 68.83 45.80
C LYS A 5 -24.57 67.95 45.49
N THR A 6 -24.25 66.73 45.09
CA THR A 6 -25.08 65.53 44.96
C THR A 6 -25.82 65.39 43.63
N LEU A 7 -25.25 64.59 42.73
CA LEU A 7 -25.91 63.46 42.06
C LEU A 7 -24.83 62.51 41.50
N LEU A 8 -25.03 61.21 41.74
CA LEU A 8 -24.09 60.10 41.58
C LEU A 8 -23.73 59.79 40.12
N PRO A 9 -22.47 59.45 39.78
CA PRO A 9 -22.18 58.67 38.60
C PRO A 9 -22.27 57.17 38.92
N ARG A 10 -23.30 56.58 38.33
CA ARG A 10 -23.61 55.16 38.15
C ARG A 10 -22.34 54.36 37.80
N ALA A 11 -22.04 53.33 38.58
CA ALA A 11 -20.97 52.37 38.29
C ALA A 11 -21.20 51.73 36.91
N ILE A 12 -20.30 51.99 35.97
CA ILE A 12 -20.19 51.24 34.72
C ILE A 12 -19.23 50.09 35.00
N PHE A 13 -19.78 48.96 35.43
CA PHE A 13 -19.03 47.71 35.49
C PHE A 13 -18.72 47.27 34.05
N PRO A 14 -17.44 47.07 33.65
CA PRO A 14 -17.15 46.39 32.42
C PRO A 14 -17.58 44.92 32.55
N ASN A 15 -18.53 44.56 31.69
CA ASN A 15 -19.15 43.24 31.61
C ASN A 15 -18.09 42.15 31.36
N ARG A 16 -17.79 41.35 32.38
CA ARG A 16 -16.77 40.29 32.38
C ARG A 16 -17.18 39.07 31.52
N ASP A 17 -18.40 39.06 30.99
CA ASP A 17 -18.96 37.93 30.24
C ASP A 17 -18.58 37.91 28.75
N MET A 18 -18.09 39.02 28.19
CA MET A 18 -17.75 39.10 26.76
C MET A 18 -16.41 38.42 26.41
N ALA A 19 -15.47 38.36 27.34
CA ALA A 19 -14.16 37.73 27.10
C ALA A 19 -14.26 36.20 26.98
N HIS A 20 -15.18 35.57 27.71
CA HIS A 20 -15.41 34.13 27.62
C HIS A 20 -16.22 33.72 26.40
N ASP A 21 -16.99 34.62 25.78
CA ASP A 21 -17.78 34.29 24.60
C ASP A 21 -16.89 34.18 23.33
N HIS A 22 -15.84 34.99 23.23
CA HIS A 22 -14.86 34.88 22.14
C HIS A 22 -14.02 33.60 22.22
N GLU A 23 -13.62 33.19 23.42
CA GLU A 23 -12.90 31.93 23.66
C GLU A 23 -13.78 30.71 23.38
N ARG A 24 -15.06 30.75 23.78
CA ARG A 24 -16.03 29.70 23.47
C ARG A 24 -16.34 29.61 21.98
N ARG A 25 -16.41 30.74 21.25
CA ARG A 25 -16.59 30.75 19.79
C ARG A 25 -15.38 30.19 19.05
N GLY A 26 -14.16 30.53 19.48
CA GLY A 26 -12.93 29.95 18.93
C GLY A 26 -12.82 28.44 19.19
N ALA A 27 -13.17 28.00 20.39
CA ALA A 27 -13.20 26.58 20.76
C ALA A 27 -14.30 25.81 20.03
N LEU A 28 -15.48 26.39 19.81
CA LEU A 28 -16.56 25.79 19.01
C LEU A 28 -16.17 25.66 17.53
N LEU A 29 -15.51 26.66 16.94
CA LEU A 29 -15.00 26.58 15.57
C LEU A 29 -13.90 25.51 15.42
N MET A 30 -12.99 25.40 16.39
CA MET A 30 -11.96 24.35 16.42
C MET A 30 -12.48 22.96 16.81
N ALA A 31 -13.64 22.87 17.46
CA ALA A 31 -14.31 21.60 17.76
C ALA A 31 -15.17 21.12 16.57
N MET A 32 -15.79 22.04 15.82
CA MET A 32 -16.55 21.70 14.60
C MET A 32 -15.65 21.23 13.46
N SER A 33 -14.38 21.67 13.37
CA SER A 33 -13.44 21.15 12.36
C SER A 33 -12.91 19.75 12.65
N ARG A 34 -12.98 19.28 13.91
CA ARG A 34 -12.56 17.93 14.32
C ARG A 34 -13.65 16.86 14.16
N GLY A 35 -14.86 17.26 13.73
CA GLY A 35 -16.01 16.38 13.60
C GLY A 35 -16.48 16.12 12.16
N ARG A 36 -15.88 16.75 11.14
CA ARG A 36 -16.22 16.44 9.75
C ARG A 36 -15.39 15.24 9.27
N PRO A 37 -16.04 14.15 8.86
CA PRO A 37 -15.29 13.02 8.33
C PRO A 37 -14.50 13.42 7.08
N ALA A 38 -13.32 12.84 6.91
CA ALA A 38 -12.41 13.11 5.78
C ALA A 38 -13.00 12.80 4.39
N PHE A 39 -14.18 12.17 4.34
CA PHE A 39 -14.98 11.90 3.14
C PHE A 39 -16.04 13.00 2.86
N ALA A 40 -15.96 14.16 3.51
CA ALA A 40 -16.86 15.30 3.28
C ALA A 40 -16.10 16.62 3.09
N THR A 41 -14.82 16.53 2.72
CA THR A 41 -14.01 17.69 2.29
C THR A 41 -14.23 17.96 0.81
N ASP A 42 -14.14 19.23 0.40
CA ASP A 42 -14.30 19.63 -1.01
C ASP A 42 -13.28 18.94 -1.92
N ASP A 43 -12.06 18.71 -1.43
CA ASP A 43 -11.01 17.97 -2.13
C ASP A 43 -11.40 16.50 -2.37
N TRP A 44 -12.00 15.85 -1.37
CA TRP A 44 -12.48 14.48 -1.51
C TRP A 44 -13.64 14.39 -2.49
N MET A 45 -14.58 15.35 -2.45
CA MET A 45 -15.68 15.40 -3.41
C MET A 45 -15.19 15.62 -4.84
N LEU A 46 -14.19 16.48 -5.04
CA LEU A 46 -13.58 16.72 -6.34
C LEU A 46 -12.87 15.47 -6.87
N GLU A 47 -12.16 14.74 -6.01
CA GLU A 47 -11.55 13.46 -6.38
C GLU A 47 -12.60 12.40 -6.73
N GLN A 48 -13.70 12.31 -5.98
CA GLN A 48 -14.82 11.41 -6.31
C GLN A 48 -15.50 11.79 -7.63
N GLN A 49 -15.68 13.09 -7.88
CA GLN A 49 -16.27 13.58 -9.13
C GLN A 49 -15.36 13.25 -10.33
N LEU A 50 -14.06 13.50 -10.23
CA LEU A 50 -13.10 13.15 -11.28
C LEU A 50 -13.09 11.65 -11.57
N ARG A 51 -13.13 10.81 -10.52
CA ARG A 51 -13.23 9.35 -10.68
C ARG A 51 -14.51 8.95 -11.41
N ALA A 52 -15.64 9.54 -11.05
CA ALA A 52 -16.92 9.28 -11.70
C ALA A 52 -16.94 9.74 -13.17
N GLU A 53 -16.31 10.87 -13.51
CA GLU A 53 -16.19 11.35 -14.89
C GLU A 53 -15.35 10.41 -15.75
N VAL A 54 -14.20 9.94 -15.24
CA VAL A 54 -13.34 8.98 -15.93
C VAL A 54 -14.04 7.65 -16.15
N GLU A 55 -14.76 7.14 -15.14
CA GLU A 55 -15.56 5.91 -15.28
C GLU A 55 -16.68 6.09 -16.33
N ALA A 56 -17.37 7.23 -16.32
CA ALA A 56 -18.43 7.52 -17.30
C ALA A 56 -17.89 7.58 -18.74
N GLU A 57 -16.70 8.16 -18.95
CA GLU A 57 -16.02 8.16 -20.25
C GLU A 57 -15.58 6.75 -20.67
N GLY A 58 -15.13 5.92 -19.73
CA GLY A 58 -14.85 4.51 -19.96
C GLY A 58 -16.09 3.75 -20.45
N TRP A 59 -17.24 3.97 -19.81
CA TRP A 59 -18.52 3.36 -20.21
C TRP A 59 -19.06 3.87 -21.55
N ARG A 60 -18.83 5.16 -21.89
CA ARG A 60 -19.16 5.70 -23.21
C ARG A 60 -18.28 5.07 -24.30
N SER A 61 -16.97 4.96 -24.05
CA SER A 61 -16.00 4.37 -24.97
C SER A 61 -16.27 2.88 -25.22
N LEU A 62 -16.61 2.13 -24.17
CA LEU A 62 -16.98 0.71 -24.29
C LEU A 62 -18.25 0.52 -25.12
N ARG A 63 -19.28 1.35 -24.91
CA ARG A 63 -20.50 1.29 -25.72
C ARG A 63 -20.26 1.66 -27.17
N GLN A 64 -19.39 2.63 -27.46
CA GLN A 64 -19.01 2.97 -28.84
C GLN A 64 -18.29 1.82 -29.53
N LYS A 65 -17.34 1.15 -28.83
CA LYS A 65 -16.63 -0.02 -29.34
C LYS A 65 -17.54 -1.22 -29.57
N LEU A 66 -18.55 -1.43 -28.72
CA LEU A 66 -19.53 -2.49 -28.91
C LEU A 66 -20.55 -2.18 -30.02
N ALA A 67 -20.89 -0.90 -30.23
CA ALA A 67 -21.88 -0.49 -31.22
C ALA A 67 -21.31 -0.41 -32.65
N ALA A 68 -19.99 -0.26 -32.80
CA ALA A 68 -19.32 -0.27 -34.10
C ALA A 68 -18.78 -1.68 -34.40
N PRO A 69 -19.37 -2.46 -35.33
CA PRO A 69 -18.70 -3.65 -35.84
C PRO A 69 -17.39 -3.24 -36.52
N GLU A 70 -16.30 -3.86 -36.08
CA GLU A 70 -14.91 -3.48 -36.37
C GLU A 70 -14.57 -3.64 -37.88
N PRO A 71 -14.18 -2.56 -38.59
CA PRO A 71 -13.46 -2.71 -39.85
C PRO A 71 -12.03 -3.21 -39.56
N PRO A 72 -11.45 -4.09 -40.41
CA PRO A 72 -10.17 -4.73 -40.14
C PRO A 72 -9.04 -3.70 -39.93
N PRO A 73 -8.16 -3.89 -38.93
CA PRO A 73 -7.25 -2.86 -38.48
C PRO A 73 -6.06 -2.66 -39.43
N PRO A 74 -5.64 -1.41 -39.74
CA PRO A 74 -4.29 -1.12 -40.20
C PRO A 74 -3.31 -1.17 -39.01
N PRO A 75 -2.03 -1.53 -39.23
CA PRO A 75 -1.08 -1.75 -38.15
C PRO A 75 -0.58 -0.40 -37.61
N ILE A 76 -0.41 -0.30 -36.28
CA ILE A 76 0.72 0.34 -35.55
C ILE A 76 0.27 0.89 -34.18
N GLN A 77 0.75 0.21 -33.14
CA GLN A 77 1.28 0.69 -31.85
C GLN A 77 0.38 1.57 -30.95
N ALA A 78 -0.46 0.90 -30.14
CA ALA A 78 -0.74 1.32 -28.78
C ALA A 78 -0.66 0.09 -27.88
N THR A 79 0.34 0.04 -26.99
CA THR A 79 0.52 -1.02 -26.00
C THR A 79 -0.61 -0.91 -24.97
N VAL A 80 -1.77 -1.44 -25.32
CA VAL A 80 -2.83 -1.76 -24.36
C VAL A 80 -2.31 -2.96 -23.57
N VAL A 81 -1.88 -2.73 -22.33
CA VAL A 81 -1.63 -3.82 -21.38
C VAL A 81 -2.97 -4.51 -21.15
N GLN A 82 -3.23 -5.55 -21.92
CA GLN A 82 -4.31 -6.49 -21.67
C GLN A 82 -3.99 -7.16 -20.34
N VAL A 83 -4.63 -6.72 -19.26
CA VAL A 83 -4.72 -7.51 -18.03
C VAL A 83 -5.75 -8.61 -18.29
N GLN A 84 -5.36 -9.57 -19.13
CA GLN A 84 -5.95 -10.90 -19.10
C GLN A 84 -5.58 -11.43 -17.71
N ALA A 85 -6.55 -11.53 -16.79
CA ALA A 85 -6.35 -12.18 -15.51
C ALA A 85 -6.11 -13.68 -15.76
N ASP A 86 -4.88 -14.01 -16.10
CA ASP A 86 -4.45 -15.37 -16.36
C ASP A 86 -4.50 -16.13 -15.03
N HIS A 87 -5.49 -17.01 -14.88
CA HIS A 87 -5.73 -17.77 -13.64
C HIS A 87 -4.50 -18.60 -13.23
N ASN A 88 -3.64 -18.97 -14.19
CA ASN A 88 -2.39 -19.70 -13.96
C ASN A 88 -1.25 -18.80 -13.43
N SER A 89 -1.41 -17.47 -13.46
CA SER A 89 -0.41 -16.52 -12.93
C SER A 89 -0.34 -16.49 -11.40
N THR A 90 -1.42 -16.87 -10.70
CA THR A 90 -1.48 -16.88 -9.23
C THR A 90 -0.50 -17.89 -8.63
N GLY A 91 -0.44 -19.12 -9.19
CA GLY A 91 0.52 -20.15 -8.76
C GLY A 91 1.97 -19.75 -9.00
N SER A 92 2.24 -19.07 -10.13
CA SER A 92 3.56 -18.49 -10.42
C SER A 92 3.94 -17.39 -9.44
N THR A 93 2.97 -16.60 -8.97
CA THR A 93 3.20 -15.46 -8.07
C THR A 93 3.60 -15.93 -6.68
N ILE A 94 2.92 -16.93 -6.11
CA ILE A 94 3.26 -17.51 -4.80
C ILE A 94 4.66 -18.13 -4.84
N LEU A 95 4.97 -18.90 -5.89
CA LEU A 95 6.28 -19.54 -6.00
C LEU A 95 7.42 -18.52 -6.14
N LYS A 96 7.20 -17.44 -6.89
CA LYS A 96 8.14 -16.30 -6.96
C LYS A 96 8.31 -15.61 -5.60
N ALA A 97 7.23 -15.43 -4.84
CA ALA A 97 7.31 -14.87 -3.49
C ALA A 97 8.11 -15.78 -2.55
N LEU A 98 7.90 -17.09 -2.61
CA LEU A 98 8.64 -18.07 -1.83
C LEU A 98 10.14 -18.04 -2.16
N VAL A 99 10.50 -18.01 -3.44
CA VAL A 99 11.91 -17.91 -3.87
C VAL A 99 12.56 -16.63 -3.33
N ARG A 100 11.86 -15.49 -3.40
CA ARG A 100 12.36 -14.22 -2.82
C ARG A 100 12.56 -14.32 -1.32
N PHE A 101 11.61 -14.93 -0.62
CA PHE A 101 11.68 -15.13 0.82
C PHE A 101 12.89 -16.01 1.20
N ILE A 102 13.10 -17.14 0.52
CA ILE A 102 14.23 -18.03 0.77
C ILE A 102 15.56 -17.30 0.52
N LEU A 103 15.67 -16.55 -0.57
CA LEU A 103 16.88 -15.82 -0.92
C LEU A 103 17.19 -14.72 0.12
N ALA A 104 16.17 -13.99 0.55
CA ALA A 104 16.30 -13.00 1.61
C ALA A 104 16.66 -13.63 2.96
N ALA A 105 16.02 -14.74 3.32
CA ALA A 105 16.32 -15.48 4.55
C ALA A 105 17.75 -16.02 4.56
N PHE A 106 18.23 -16.52 3.43
CA PHE A 106 19.61 -16.97 3.27
C PHE A 106 20.62 -15.84 3.48
N ALA A 107 20.40 -14.67 2.87
CA ALA A 107 21.26 -13.52 3.06
C ALA A 107 21.23 -12.99 4.50
N ALA A 108 20.05 -12.97 5.13
CA ALA A 108 19.90 -12.61 6.54
C ALA A 108 20.66 -13.57 7.46
N TYR A 109 20.61 -14.87 7.17
CA TYR A 109 21.38 -15.88 7.90
C TYR A 109 22.90 -15.64 7.79
N LEU A 110 23.41 -15.29 6.61
CA LEU A 110 24.81 -14.93 6.44
C LEU A 110 25.18 -13.67 7.25
N ALA A 111 24.31 -12.66 7.27
CA ALA A 111 24.51 -11.46 8.08
C ALA A 111 24.53 -11.77 9.59
N TRP A 112 23.67 -12.70 10.03
CA TRP A 112 23.66 -13.17 11.42
C TRP A 112 24.98 -13.85 11.80
N ILE A 113 25.47 -14.81 10.98
CA ILE A 113 26.78 -15.46 11.21
C ILE A 113 27.89 -14.41 11.26
N ALA A 114 27.92 -13.49 10.29
CA ALA A 114 28.94 -12.45 10.22
C ALA A 114 28.91 -11.53 11.45
N GLY A 115 27.71 -11.18 11.96
CA GLY A 115 27.55 -10.37 13.15
C GLY A 115 28.02 -11.08 14.43
N VAL A 116 27.73 -12.38 14.55
CA VAL A 116 28.24 -13.22 15.65
C VAL A 116 29.76 -13.34 15.61
N ASP A 117 30.34 -13.57 14.43
CA ASP A 117 31.79 -13.68 14.23
C ASP A 117 32.52 -12.36 14.56
N ALA A 118 31.93 -11.23 14.16
CA ALA A 118 32.43 -9.89 14.49
C ALA A 118 32.24 -9.49 15.97
N ARG A 119 31.63 -10.35 16.80
CA ARG A 119 31.32 -10.09 18.22
C ARG A 119 30.51 -8.82 18.44
N LEU A 120 29.58 -8.54 17.54
CA LEU A 120 28.65 -7.41 17.70
C LEU A 120 27.70 -7.64 18.88
N GLY A 121 27.14 -6.54 19.40
CA GLY A 121 26.09 -6.63 20.40
C GLY A 121 24.85 -7.35 19.82
N GLU A 122 24.08 -8.02 20.68
CA GLU A 122 22.88 -8.76 20.27
C GLU A 122 21.91 -7.88 19.46
N PHE A 123 21.70 -6.64 19.90
CA PHE A 123 20.88 -5.67 19.20
C PHE A 123 21.38 -5.36 17.79
N ASP A 124 22.69 -5.17 17.63
CA ASP A 124 23.30 -4.86 16.33
C ASP A 124 23.18 -6.04 15.37
N VAL A 125 23.33 -7.28 15.87
CA VAL A 125 23.13 -8.50 15.08
C VAL A 125 21.69 -8.60 14.59
N TRP A 126 20.70 -8.32 15.44
CA TRP A 126 19.29 -8.33 15.05
C TRP A 126 18.98 -7.27 14.00
N MET A 127 19.50 -6.04 14.18
CA MET A 127 19.32 -4.95 13.22
C MET A 127 19.97 -5.26 11.88
N ALA A 128 21.20 -5.77 11.86
CA ALA A 128 21.91 -6.16 10.65
C ALA A 128 21.20 -7.30 9.90
N THR A 129 20.70 -8.29 10.64
CA THR A 129 19.95 -9.42 10.07
C THR A 129 18.65 -8.94 9.43
N GLY A 130 17.86 -8.12 10.15
CA GLY A 130 16.60 -7.57 9.66
C GLY A 130 16.77 -6.62 8.48
N SER A 131 17.77 -5.74 8.50
CA SER A 131 18.05 -4.81 7.39
C SER A 131 18.53 -5.56 6.15
N THR A 132 19.40 -6.56 6.31
CA THR A 132 19.89 -7.37 5.18
C THR A 132 18.74 -8.12 4.51
N PHE A 133 17.84 -8.71 5.31
CA PHE A 133 16.63 -9.35 4.81
C PHE A 133 15.78 -8.39 3.97
N ALA A 134 15.48 -7.20 4.51
CA ALA A 134 14.66 -6.19 3.84
C ALA A 134 15.31 -5.66 2.55
N VAL A 135 16.62 -5.38 2.59
CA VAL A 135 17.39 -4.92 1.42
C VAL A 135 17.38 -5.96 0.31
N VAL A 136 17.59 -7.24 0.64
CA VAL A 136 17.59 -8.31 -0.35
C VAL A 136 16.19 -8.54 -0.91
N LEU A 137 15.15 -8.47 -0.08
CA LEU A 137 13.77 -8.48 -0.57
C LEU A 137 13.50 -7.33 -1.54
N ALA A 138 13.91 -6.11 -1.20
CA ALA A 138 13.74 -4.94 -2.05
C ALA A 138 14.52 -5.11 -3.37
N LEU A 139 15.79 -5.51 -3.30
CA LEU A 139 16.64 -5.76 -4.48
C LEU A 139 16.05 -6.83 -5.39
N SER A 140 15.41 -7.86 -4.83
CA SER A 140 14.75 -8.93 -5.58
C SER A 140 13.56 -8.47 -6.43
N MET A 141 13.07 -7.24 -6.22
CA MET A 141 12.02 -6.63 -7.02
C MET A 141 12.55 -5.88 -8.26
N PHE A 142 13.84 -5.54 -8.31
CA PHE A 142 14.44 -4.77 -9.42
C PHE A 142 14.84 -5.65 -10.62
N GLY A 143 14.84 -5.05 -11.82
CA GLY A 143 14.77 -5.71 -13.13
C GLY A 143 15.64 -6.96 -13.33
N ALA A 144 16.95 -6.90 -13.09
CA ALA A 144 17.84 -8.05 -13.30
C ALA A 144 17.57 -9.19 -12.30
N ALA A 145 17.37 -8.86 -11.02
CA ALA A 145 17.03 -9.83 -9.99
C ALA A 145 15.64 -10.44 -10.21
N ARG A 146 14.71 -9.68 -10.82
CA ARG A 146 13.36 -10.16 -11.17
C ARG A 146 13.41 -11.29 -12.21
N GLY A 147 14.32 -11.19 -13.19
CA GLY A 147 14.59 -12.26 -14.16
C GLY A 147 15.17 -13.52 -13.49
N PHE A 148 16.15 -13.35 -12.60
CA PHE A 148 16.72 -14.45 -11.83
C PHE A 148 15.67 -15.16 -10.95
N VAL A 149 14.84 -14.41 -10.22
CA VAL A 149 13.74 -14.96 -9.41
C VAL A 149 12.73 -15.71 -10.28
N HIS A 150 12.45 -15.21 -11.49
CA HIS A 150 11.55 -15.90 -12.40
C HIS A 150 12.14 -17.23 -12.89
N ALA A 151 13.41 -17.25 -13.27
CA ALA A 151 14.10 -18.47 -13.67
C ALA A 151 14.17 -19.47 -12.52
N ALA A 152 14.56 -19.02 -11.32
CA ALA A 152 14.63 -19.85 -10.12
C ALA A 152 13.25 -20.41 -9.72
N ALA A 153 12.17 -19.62 -9.85
CA ALA A 153 10.82 -20.12 -9.63
C ALA A 153 10.44 -21.18 -10.66
N GLU A 154 10.81 -21.01 -11.93
CA GLU A 154 10.58 -22.02 -12.96
C GLU A 154 11.34 -23.32 -12.63
N THR A 155 12.61 -23.24 -12.23
CA THR A 155 13.39 -24.39 -11.79
C THR A 155 12.77 -25.08 -10.57
N MET A 156 12.34 -24.30 -9.57
CA MET A 156 11.69 -24.81 -8.36
C MET A 156 10.38 -25.54 -8.69
N ARG A 157 9.62 -25.05 -9.67
CA ARG A 157 8.41 -25.72 -10.18
C ARG A 157 8.73 -27.10 -10.71
N TRP A 158 9.77 -27.22 -11.54
CA TRP A 158 10.20 -28.51 -12.08
C TRP A 158 10.72 -29.46 -11.01
N ILE A 159 11.52 -28.96 -10.06
CA ILE A 159 12.03 -29.75 -8.94
C ILE A 159 10.87 -30.32 -8.10
N LEU A 160 9.85 -29.50 -7.80
CA LEU A 160 8.68 -29.95 -7.05
C LEU A 160 7.90 -31.02 -7.83
N LEU A 161 7.68 -30.83 -9.13
CA LEU A 161 6.99 -31.82 -9.96
C LEU A 161 7.76 -33.15 -10.03
N ILE A 162 9.09 -33.10 -10.20
CA ILE A 162 9.94 -34.28 -10.22
C ILE A 162 9.96 -34.95 -8.86
N GLY A 163 10.10 -34.19 -7.77
CA GLY A 163 10.11 -34.71 -6.41
C GLY A 163 8.79 -35.38 -6.01
N ILE A 164 7.66 -34.76 -6.35
CA ILE A 164 6.32 -35.34 -6.13
C ILE A 164 6.13 -36.59 -7.00
N GLY A 165 6.50 -36.54 -8.28
CA GLY A 165 6.39 -37.69 -9.18
C GLY A 165 7.24 -38.86 -8.72
N PHE A 166 8.48 -38.61 -8.32
CA PHE A 166 9.38 -39.61 -7.77
C PHE A 166 8.88 -40.16 -6.44
N GLY A 167 8.43 -39.29 -5.52
CA GLY A 167 7.87 -39.69 -4.23
C GLY A 167 6.60 -40.53 -4.36
N ALA A 168 5.70 -40.17 -5.28
CA ALA A 168 4.50 -40.94 -5.57
C ALA A 168 4.84 -42.31 -6.18
N THR A 169 5.80 -42.35 -7.12
CA THR A 169 6.29 -43.60 -7.71
C THR A 169 6.91 -44.50 -6.64
N TRP A 170 7.76 -43.93 -5.78
CA TRP A 170 8.38 -44.65 -4.67
C TRP A 170 7.36 -45.24 -3.71
N LEU A 171 6.35 -44.44 -3.30
CA LEU A 171 5.25 -44.92 -2.46
C LEU A 171 4.42 -46.01 -3.13
N ALA A 172 4.15 -45.91 -4.44
CA ALA A 172 3.41 -46.94 -5.17
C ALA A 172 4.16 -48.27 -5.22
N PHE A 173 5.50 -48.25 -5.34
CA PHE A 173 6.32 -49.46 -5.34
C PHE A 173 6.61 -50.02 -3.94
N ASN A 174 6.61 -49.16 -2.92
CA ASN A 174 6.96 -49.54 -1.55
C ASN A 174 5.74 -49.65 -0.62
N LEU A 175 4.52 -49.55 -1.16
CA LEU A 175 3.30 -49.82 -0.42
C LEU A 175 3.19 -51.34 -0.22
N PRO A 176 3.17 -51.84 1.04
CA PRO A 176 2.86 -53.23 1.28
C PRO A 176 1.38 -53.45 0.90
N LEU A 177 1.14 -54.23 -0.16
CA LEU A 177 -0.18 -54.78 -0.49
C LEU A 177 -0.54 -55.90 0.50
#